data_AF-A0A0G1JV76-F1
#
_entry.id   AF-A0A0G1JV76-F1
#
_cell.length_a   1.000
_cell.length_b   1.000
_cell.length_c   1.000
_cell.angle_alpha   90.00
_cell.angle_beta   90.00
_cell.angle_gamma   90.00
#
_symmetry.space_group_name_H-M   'P 1'
#
loop_
_entity.id
_entity.type
_entity.pdbx_description
1 polymer ?
#
loop_
_entity_poly.entity_id
_entity_poly.type
_entity_poly.pdbx_seq_one_letter_code
_entity_poly.pdbx_strand_id
1 'polypeptide(L)'
;MAETEEEVTTVTQTAAPAHVVRTTKKVSPPTIQLEHPQERYETKKVIFRTYQVIWFILGIIETLLVFRIFLRALGADQTSGFVRFIFVLSDPLALPFSGMFRSVSEGQSVFEMSTFIGMFVYLLIAYGLVEIFQLLKPTTPDEVDENV
;
A
#
# COMPACT_ATOMS: atom_id res chain seq x y z
N MET A 1 29.33 -33.32 -38.61
CA MET A 1 30.18 -32.87 -39.74
C MET A 1 29.26 -32.07 -40.64
N ALA A 2 29.44 -30.77 -40.74
CA ALA A 2 28.63 -29.91 -41.60
C ALA A 2 29.55 -28.92 -42.28
N GLU A 3 29.31 -28.77 -43.57
CA GLU A 3 30.19 -28.38 -44.64
C GLU A 3 30.08 -26.88 -44.93
N THR A 4 31.19 -26.32 -45.37
CA THR A 4 31.41 -24.89 -45.61
C THR A 4 30.90 -24.50 -47.00
N GLU A 5 30.21 -23.37 -47.13
CA GLU A 5 30.13 -22.64 -48.40
C GLU A 5 30.52 -21.17 -48.19
N GLU A 6 31.66 -20.78 -48.74
CA GLU A 6 32.15 -19.42 -48.86
C GLU A 6 31.92 -18.95 -50.31
N GLU A 7 31.14 -17.90 -50.51
CA GLU A 7 31.04 -17.24 -51.82
C GLU A 7 31.96 -16.01 -51.85
N VAL A 8 32.97 -16.09 -52.72
CA VAL A 8 34.01 -15.07 -52.95
C VAL A 8 33.60 -14.18 -54.13
N THR A 9 33.59 -12.86 -53.95
CA THR A 9 33.63 -11.90 -55.07
C THR A 9 34.81 -10.95 -54.90
N THR A 10 35.68 -10.99 -55.91
CA THR A 10 36.99 -10.33 -56.03
C THR A 10 36.88 -8.82 -56.25
N VAL A 11 37.71 -8.03 -55.55
CA VAL A 11 38.04 -6.65 -55.93
C VAL A 11 39.55 -6.43 -55.85
N THR A 12 40.13 -5.99 -56.97
CA THR A 12 41.54 -5.70 -57.24
C THR A 12 42.15 -4.66 -56.29
N GLN A 13 43.33 -4.95 -55.72
CA GLN A 13 44.11 -4.06 -54.85
C GLN A 13 45.50 -3.80 -55.48
N THR A 14 45.85 -2.53 -55.73
CA THR A 14 47.22 -2.07 -55.99
C THR A 14 47.81 -1.46 -54.72
N ALA A 15 49.00 -1.96 -54.32
CA ALA A 15 49.96 -1.46 -53.32
C ALA A 15 49.57 -1.51 -51.81
N ALA A 16 50.41 -2.21 -51.03
CA ALA A 16 50.28 -2.57 -49.60
C ALA A 16 50.98 -1.54 -48.65
N PRO A 17 50.96 -1.67 -47.30
CA PRO A 17 50.25 -2.62 -46.43
C PRO A 17 49.56 -1.98 -45.18
N ALA A 18 48.26 -2.20 -44.99
CA ALA A 18 47.63 -2.20 -43.66
C ALA A 18 46.29 -2.93 -43.74
N HIS A 19 46.30 -4.25 -43.50
CA HIS A 19 45.06 -5.02 -43.38
C HIS A 19 44.35 -4.65 -42.07
N VAL A 20 43.36 -3.75 -42.14
CA VAL A 20 42.39 -3.57 -41.05
C VAL A 20 41.39 -4.72 -41.14
N VAL A 21 41.62 -5.77 -40.37
CA VAL A 21 40.66 -6.86 -40.17
C VAL A 21 39.47 -6.32 -39.38
N ARG A 22 38.38 -5.96 -40.06
CA ARG A 22 37.09 -5.67 -39.40
C ARG A 22 36.37 -6.99 -39.14
N THR A 23 36.50 -7.50 -37.92
CA THR A 23 35.62 -8.57 -37.40
C THR A 23 34.24 -7.98 -37.15
N THR A 24 33.32 -8.13 -38.10
CA THR A 24 31.92 -7.77 -37.88
C THR A 24 31.28 -8.90 -37.08
N LYS A 25 31.29 -8.78 -35.75
CA LYS A 25 30.49 -9.65 -34.87
C LYS A 25 29.02 -9.32 -35.14
N LYS A 26 28.31 -10.21 -35.84
CA LYS A 26 26.85 -10.15 -35.97
C LYS A 26 26.26 -10.32 -34.57
N VAL A 27 25.96 -9.21 -33.91
CA VAL A 27 25.20 -9.18 -32.66
C VAL A 27 23.78 -9.58 -33.03
N SER A 28 23.39 -10.82 -32.72
CA SER A 28 21.97 -11.12 -32.54
C SER A 28 21.47 -10.18 -31.43
N PRO A 29 20.43 -9.36 -31.66
CA PRO A 29 19.82 -8.63 -30.57
C PRO A 29 19.40 -9.67 -29.52
N PRO A 30 19.64 -9.41 -28.23
CA PRO A 30 19.06 -10.26 -27.20
C PRO A 30 17.55 -10.29 -27.48
N THR A 31 16.94 -11.48 -27.48
CA THR A 31 15.49 -11.58 -27.35
C THR A 31 15.18 -10.94 -26.00
N ILE A 32 14.86 -9.64 -26.01
CA ILE A 32 14.28 -8.96 -24.86
C ILE A 32 12.97 -9.70 -24.64
N GLN A 33 12.92 -10.59 -23.64
CA GLN A 33 11.66 -11.05 -23.10
C GLN A 33 10.98 -9.79 -22.57
N LEU A 34 10.12 -9.20 -23.39
CA LEU A 34 9.23 -8.11 -23.00
C LEU A 34 8.19 -8.72 -22.05
N GLU A 35 8.61 -9.06 -20.83
CA GLU A 35 7.72 -9.06 -19.69
C GLU A 35 7.11 -7.66 -19.66
N HIS A 36 5.83 -7.55 -20.01
CA HIS A 36 5.16 -6.27 -20.16
C HIS A 36 5.21 -5.58 -18.80
N PRO A 37 5.94 -4.44 -18.63
CA PRO A 37 6.14 -3.84 -17.32
C PRO A 37 4.83 -3.50 -16.60
N GLN A 38 3.75 -3.34 -17.39
CA GLN A 38 2.38 -3.05 -16.94
C GLN A 38 1.86 -4.02 -15.86
N GLU A 39 2.10 -5.34 -15.94
CA GLU A 39 1.52 -6.29 -14.97
C GLU A 39 2.15 -6.18 -13.57
N ARG A 40 3.46 -5.93 -13.50
CA ARG A 40 4.19 -5.69 -12.23
C ARG A 40 3.82 -4.33 -11.60
N TYR A 41 3.44 -3.32 -12.39
CA TYR A 41 3.00 -2.01 -11.89
C TYR A 41 1.57 -2.07 -11.32
N GLU A 42 0.65 -2.77 -11.98
CA GLU A 42 -0.75 -2.88 -11.53
C GLU A 42 -0.84 -3.59 -10.17
N THR A 43 -0.11 -4.69 -9.97
CA THR A 43 -0.13 -5.44 -8.71
C THR A 43 0.38 -4.62 -7.52
N LYS A 44 1.45 -3.83 -7.72
CA LYS A 44 1.97 -2.94 -6.66
C LYS A 44 0.98 -1.82 -6.33
N LYS A 45 0.34 -1.21 -7.33
CA LYS A 45 -0.61 -0.09 -7.17
C LYS A 45 -1.87 -0.47 -6.39
N VAL A 46 -2.38 -1.70 -6.56
CA VAL A 46 -3.57 -2.19 -5.83
C VAL A 46 -3.28 -2.36 -4.33
N ILE A 47 -2.11 -2.87 -3.97
CA ILE A 47 -1.74 -3.12 -2.56
C ILE A 47 -1.57 -1.80 -1.78
N PHE A 48 -0.94 -0.78 -2.37
CA PHE A 48 -0.80 0.53 -1.72
C PHE A 48 -2.15 1.18 -1.40
N ARG A 49 -3.18 0.94 -2.22
CA ARG A 49 -4.51 1.51 -2.02
C ARG A 49 -5.23 0.92 -0.81
N THR A 50 -4.99 -0.35 -0.47
CA THR A 50 -5.67 -1.02 0.65
C THR A 50 -5.26 -0.42 1.99
N TYR A 51 -3.97 -0.21 2.22
CA TYR A 51 -3.48 0.42 3.44
C TYR A 51 -4.02 1.84 3.62
N GLN A 52 -4.06 2.61 2.53
CA GLN A 52 -4.61 3.97 2.54
C GLN A 52 -6.08 3.98 2.96
N VAL A 53 -6.89 3.03 2.45
CA VAL A 53 -8.30 2.91 2.81
C VAL A 53 -8.48 2.57 4.29
N ILE A 54 -7.70 1.62 4.83
CA ILE A 54 -7.79 1.24 6.25
C ILE A 54 -7.47 2.43 7.15
N TRP A 55 -6.36 3.12 6.91
CA TRP A 55 -5.97 4.29 7.69
C TRP A 55 -6.94 5.47 7.55
N PHE A 56 -7.52 5.66 6.36
CA PHE A 56 -8.54 6.69 6.15
C PHE A 56 -9.83 6.40 6.93
N ILE A 57 -10.32 5.16 6.89
CA ILE A 57 -11.51 4.75 7.65
C ILE A 57 -11.25 4.88 9.15
N LEU A 58 -10.09 4.41 9.63
CA LEU A 58 -9.69 4.58 11.03
C LEU A 58 -9.69 6.07 11.40
N GLY A 59 -9.10 6.93 10.58
CA GLY A 59 -9.07 8.38 10.82
C GLY A 59 -10.46 9.00 10.96
N ILE A 60 -11.43 8.56 10.15
CA ILE A 60 -12.83 9.00 10.28
C ILE A 60 -13.45 8.53 11.60
N ILE A 61 -13.29 7.25 11.92
CA ILE A 61 -13.82 6.65 13.18
C ILE A 61 -13.25 7.39 14.39
N GLU A 62 -11.93 7.54 14.44
CA GLU A 62 -11.23 8.22 15.52
C GLU A 62 -11.66 9.68 15.63
N THR A 63 -11.78 10.40 14.51
CA THR A 63 -12.25 11.79 14.52
C THR A 63 -13.64 11.91 15.13
N LEU A 64 -14.59 11.04 14.75
CA LEU A 64 -15.94 11.04 15.31
C LEU A 64 -15.95 10.75 16.81
N LEU A 65 -15.16 9.76 17.27
CA LEU A 65 -15.10 9.37 18.68
C LEU A 65 -14.38 10.41 19.54
N VAL A 66 -13.32 11.04 19.02
CA VAL A 66 -12.66 12.19 19.65
C VAL A 66 -13.68 13.31 19.86
N PHE A 67 -14.34 13.77 18.80
CA PHE A 67 -15.35 14.83 18.93
C PHE A 67 -16.45 14.43 19.91
N ARG A 68 -16.91 13.17 19.89
CA ARG A 68 -17.89 12.66 20.86
C ARG A 68 -17.42 12.85 22.29
N ILE A 69 -16.22 12.38 22.64
CA ILE A 69 -15.68 12.48 24.01
C ILE A 69 -15.58 13.93 24.44
N PHE A 70 -15.01 14.81 23.59
CA PHE A 70 -14.87 16.23 23.92
C PHE A 70 -16.23 16.91 24.09
N LEU A 71 -17.19 16.67 23.19
CA LEU A 71 -18.53 17.27 23.29
C LEU A 71 -19.29 16.77 24.51
N ARG A 72 -19.20 15.47 24.84
CA ARG A 72 -19.78 14.90 26.06
C ARG A 72 -19.14 15.47 27.32
N ALA A 73 -17.81 15.54 27.36
CA ALA A 73 -17.06 16.05 28.51
C ALA A 73 -17.28 17.55 28.74
N LEU A 74 -17.49 18.32 27.67
CA LEU A 74 -17.81 19.76 27.77
C LEU A 74 -19.29 20.03 28.03
N GLY A 75 -20.14 19.00 28.08
CA GLY A 75 -21.59 19.16 28.26
C GLY A 75 -22.24 19.93 27.11
N ALA A 76 -21.79 19.67 25.87
CA ALA A 76 -22.27 20.36 24.69
C ALA A 76 -23.79 20.18 24.48
N ASP A 77 -24.44 21.24 24.06
CA ASP A 77 -25.89 21.26 23.86
C ASP A 77 -26.33 20.36 22.70
N GLN A 78 -27.19 19.38 22.99
CA GLN A 78 -27.72 18.41 22.03
C GLN A 78 -28.74 19.01 21.05
N THR A 79 -29.22 20.24 21.30
CA THR A 79 -30.06 20.97 20.34
C THR A 79 -29.25 21.50 19.15
N SER A 80 -27.92 21.61 19.29
CA SER A 80 -27.03 22.00 18.19
C SER A 80 -26.97 20.93 17.10
N GLY A 81 -27.22 21.35 15.86
CA GLY A 81 -27.20 20.45 14.70
C GLY A 81 -25.88 19.71 14.53
N PHE A 82 -24.74 20.39 14.75
CA PHE A 82 -23.42 19.77 14.66
C PHE A 82 -23.18 18.74 15.77
N VAL A 83 -23.54 19.05 17.01
CA VAL A 83 -23.37 18.14 18.16
C VAL A 83 -24.19 16.87 17.92
N ARG A 84 -25.45 17.03 17.52
CA ARG A 84 -26.34 15.92 17.19
C ARG A 84 -25.83 15.08 16.03
N PHE A 85 -25.28 15.72 14.99
CA PHE A 85 -24.66 15.01 13.86
C PHE A 85 -23.51 14.11 14.33
N ILE A 86 -22.60 14.62 15.16
CA ILE A 86 -21.49 13.82 15.72
C ILE A 86 -22.02 12.66 16.57
N PHE A 87 -23.00 12.90 17.45
CA PHE A 87 -23.55 11.86 18.30
C PHE A 87 -24.24 10.76 17.48
N VAL A 88 -25.04 11.10 16.48
CA VAL A 88 -25.70 10.11 15.61
C VAL A 88 -24.68 9.23 14.86
N LEU A 89 -23.61 9.82 14.33
CA LEU A 89 -22.59 9.04 13.61
C LEU A 89 -21.69 8.22 14.54
N SER A 90 -21.42 8.72 15.74
CA SER A 90 -20.53 8.05 16.70
C SER A 90 -21.24 7.03 17.59
N ASP A 91 -22.55 7.13 17.79
CA ASP A 91 -23.34 6.19 18.61
C ASP A 91 -23.15 4.72 18.24
N PRO A 92 -23.28 4.28 16.97
CA PRO A 92 -23.07 2.88 16.61
C PRO A 92 -21.62 2.41 16.80
N LEU A 93 -20.64 3.34 16.75
CA LEU A 93 -19.23 3.04 16.98
C LEU A 93 -18.91 2.89 18.49
N ALA A 94 -19.57 3.68 19.34
CA ALA A 94 -19.40 3.60 20.78
C ALA A 94 -20.22 2.47 21.43
N LEU A 95 -21.34 2.06 20.80
CA LEU A 95 -22.29 1.08 21.33
C LEU A 95 -21.65 -0.22 21.84
N PRO A 96 -20.72 -0.88 21.11
CA PRO A 96 -20.15 -2.16 21.54
C PRO A 96 -19.37 -2.09 22.85
N PHE A 97 -18.90 -0.88 23.21
CA PHE A 97 -18.09 -0.63 24.40
C PHE A 97 -18.92 0.00 25.54
N SER A 98 -20.21 0.26 25.30
CA SER A 98 -21.09 0.87 26.29
C SER A 98 -21.22 0.02 27.56
N GLY A 99 -21.25 0.66 28.73
CA GLY A 99 -21.42 -0.01 30.02
C GLY A 99 -20.19 -0.74 30.57
N MET A 100 -19.05 -0.74 29.87
CA MET A 100 -17.79 -1.33 30.39
C MET A 100 -17.29 -0.64 31.67
N PHE A 101 -17.54 0.66 31.80
CA PHE A 101 -17.17 1.46 32.97
C PHE A 101 -18.36 2.30 33.43
N ARG A 102 -18.39 2.66 34.71
CA ARG A 102 -19.35 3.65 35.20
C ARG A 102 -19.01 5.02 34.61
N SER A 103 -20.01 5.69 34.04
CA SER A 103 -19.88 7.06 33.57
C SER A 103 -19.73 8.01 34.77
N VAL A 104 -18.76 8.92 34.69
CA VAL A 104 -18.65 10.05 35.62
C VAL A 104 -19.37 11.23 34.97
N SER A 105 -20.35 11.79 35.66
CA SER A 105 -21.17 12.89 35.13
C SER A 105 -21.35 14.00 36.16
N GLU A 106 -21.23 15.24 35.70
CA GLU A 106 -21.49 16.45 36.47
C GLU A 106 -22.37 17.40 35.65
N GLY A 107 -23.64 17.53 36.04
CA GLY A 107 -24.62 18.29 35.25
C GLY A 107 -24.80 17.70 33.85
N GLN A 108 -24.49 18.49 32.82
CA GLN A 108 -24.53 18.05 31.42
C GLN A 108 -23.20 17.42 30.95
N SER A 109 -22.11 17.59 31.70
CA SER A 109 -20.82 17.00 31.38
C SER A 109 -20.83 15.50 31.71
N VAL A 110 -20.37 14.69 30.76
CA VAL A 110 -20.24 13.24 30.90
C VAL A 110 -18.88 12.79 30.37
N PHE A 111 -18.10 12.12 31.23
CA PHE A 111 -16.85 11.49 30.83
C PHE A 111 -17.09 10.01 30.47
N GLU A 112 -16.91 9.68 29.19
CA GLU A 112 -17.15 8.34 28.64
C GLU A 112 -15.85 7.53 28.50
N MET A 113 -15.39 6.91 29.61
CA MET A 113 -14.16 6.10 29.59
C MET A 113 -14.24 4.90 28.64
N SER A 114 -15.43 4.34 28.45
CA SER A 114 -15.68 3.26 27.47
C SER A 114 -15.33 3.66 26.04
N THR A 115 -15.62 4.89 25.65
CA THR A 115 -15.41 5.39 24.29
C THR A 115 -13.91 5.53 24.00
N PHE A 116 -13.13 5.96 25.00
CA PHE A 116 -11.67 6.01 24.91
C PHE A 116 -11.06 4.63 24.69
N ILE A 117 -11.57 3.60 25.38
CA ILE A 117 -11.16 2.21 25.12
C ILE A 117 -11.59 1.75 23.73
N GLY A 118 -12.78 2.12 23.26
CA GLY A 118 -13.24 1.84 21.90
C GLY A 118 -12.29 2.36 20.82
N MET A 119 -11.80 3.59 20.97
CA MET A 119 -10.79 4.18 20.08
C MET A 119 -9.51 3.33 20.05
N PHE A 120 -8.99 2.98 21.22
CA PHE A 120 -7.80 2.13 21.30
C PHE A 120 -8.00 0.77 20.62
N VAL A 121 -9.17 0.14 20.81
CA VAL A 121 -9.52 -1.12 20.16
C VAL A 121 -9.59 -0.96 18.64
N TYR A 122 -10.21 0.10 18.13
CA TYR A 122 -10.27 0.34 16.68
C TYR A 122 -8.89 0.57 16.08
N LEU A 123 -8.01 1.30 16.77
CA LEU A 123 -6.61 1.47 16.37
C LEU A 123 -5.89 0.12 16.28
N LEU A 124 -6.04 -0.75 17.29
CA LEU A 124 -5.44 -2.08 17.28
C LEU A 124 -6.00 -2.97 16.16
N ILE A 125 -7.30 -2.90 15.89
CA ILE A 125 -7.92 -3.66 14.78
C ILE A 125 -7.34 -3.19 13.45
N ALA A 126 -7.31 -1.88 13.20
CA ALA A 126 -6.77 -1.34 11.95
C ALA A 126 -5.28 -1.70 11.78
N TYR A 127 -4.49 -1.56 12.84
CA TYR A 127 -3.09 -1.97 12.84
C TYR A 127 -2.93 -3.48 12.54
N GLY A 128 -3.71 -4.33 13.22
CA GLY A 128 -3.69 -5.77 12.98
C GLY A 128 -4.10 -6.16 11.56
N LEU A 129 -5.11 -5.49 10.98
CA LEU A 129 -5.50 -5.69 9.59
C LEU A 129 -4.35 -5.35 8.64
N VAL A 130 -3.69 -4.21 8.85
CA VAL A 130 -2.52 -3.78 8.06
C VAL A 130 -1.40 -4.83 8.16
N GLU A 131 -1.13 -5.36 9.33
CA GLU A 131 -0.09 -6.39 9.53
C GLU A 131 -0.43 -7.70 8.80
N ILE A 132 -1.69 -8.14 8.88
CA ILE A 132 -2.16 -9.32 8.15
C ILE A 132 -1.97 -9.14 6.65
N PHE A 133 -2.37 -8.00 6.08
CA PHE A 133 -2.16 -7.73 4.65
C PHE A 133 -0.67 -7.68 4.24
N GLN A 134 0.22 -7.26 5.15
CA GLN A 134 1.66 -7.31 4.91
C GLN A 134 2.18 -8.75 4.91
N LEU A 135 1.74 -9.57 5.87
CA LEU A 135 2.11 -10.99 5.95
C LEU A 135 1.61 -11.80 4.75
N LEU A 136 0.41 -11.50 4.23
CA LEU A 136 -0.15 -12.17 3.04
C LEU A 136 0.51 -11.74 1.72
N LYS A 137 1.29 -10.66 1.70
CA LYS A 137 1.96 -10.19 0.49
C LYS A 137 3.14 -11.12 0.18
N PRO A 138 3.15 -11.85 -0.95
CA PRO A 138 4.28 -12.70 -1.29
C PRO A 138 5.54 -11.83 -1.47
N THR A 139 6.53 -12.05 -0.63
CA THR A 139 7.91 -11.66 -0.90
C THR A 139 8.43 -12.58 -1.99
N THR A 140 8.17 -12.27 -3.26
CA THR A 140 8.83 -12.96 -4.38
C THR A 140 10.34 -12.79 -4.22
N PRO A 141 11.10 -13.86 -3.94
CA PRO A 141 12.54 -13.84 -4.01
C PRO A 141 12.90 -14.08 -5.47
N ASP A 142 12.79 -13.05 -6.31
CA ASP A 142 13.30 -13.13 -7.69
C ASP A 142 14.82 -12.84 -7.74
N GLU A 143 15.54 -12.94 -6.61
CA GLU A 143 16.95 -12.54 -6.50
C GLU A 143 17.76 -13.48 -5.56
N VAL A 144 17.37 -14.76 -5.44
CA VAL A 144 18.18 -15.75 -4.68
C VAL A 144 18.93 -16.72 -5.62
N ASP A 145 18.64 -16.71 -6.92
CA ASP A 145 19.26 -17.63 -7.89
C ASP A 145 20.38 -16.99 -8.75
N GLU A 146 20.78 -15.72 -8.52
CA GLU A 146 21.90 -15.11 -9.27
C GLU A 146 23.26 -15.23 -8.55
N ASN A 147 23.32 -15.77 -7.33
CA ASN A 147 24.57 -15.90 -6.57
C ASN A 147 24.74 -17.25 -5.83
N VAL A 148 24.36 -18.37 -6.47
CA VAL A 148 24.83 -19.72 -6.08
C VAL A 148 25.44 -20.44 -7.27
#